data_AF-A0A6G5RN16-F1
#
_entry.id   AF-A0A6G5RN16-F1
#
_cell.length_a   1.000
_cell.length_b   1.000
_cell.length_c   1.000
_cell.angle_alpha   90.00
_cell.angle_beta   90.00
_cell.angle_gamma   90.00
#
_symmetry.space_group_name_H-M   'P 1'
#
loop_
_entity.id
_entity.type
_entity.pdbx_description
1 polymer ?
#
loop_
_entity_poly.entity_id
_entity_poly.type
_entity_poly.pdbx_seq_one_letter_code
_entity_poly.pdbx_strand_id
1 'polypeptide(L)' 'MRDMEERLPRGLWVRLLIYLVLGHVFAAFVYLLFAVGAK' A
#
# COMPACT_ATOMS: atom_id res chain seq x y z
N MET A 1 -0.07 -28.24 17.85
CA MET A 1 -0.44 -26.85 17.47
C MET A 1 0.37 -25.90 18.32
N ARG A 2 1.05 -24.94 17.67
CA ARG A 2 1.71 -23.71 18.18
C ARG A 2 3.20 -23.63 17.83
N ASP A 3 3.49 -23.44 16.55
CA ASP A 3 4.74 -22.82 16.08
C ASP A 3 4.41 -21.36 15.74
N MET A 4 4.18 -20.56 16.79
CA MET A 4 3.86 -19.14 16.70
C MET A 4 5.04 -18.32 17.25
N GLU A 5 6.19 -18.37 16.59
CA GLU A 5 7.35 -17.50 16.82
C GLU A 5 8.29 -17.77 15.61
N GLU A 6 8.85 -16.85 14.81
CA GLU A 6 9.47 -15.55 15.10
C GLU A 6 9.41 -14.60 13.90
N ARG A 7 8.71 -14.94 12.81
CA ARG A 7 8.69 -14.13 11.58
C ARG A 7 7.26 -13.81 11.19
N LEU A 8 6.90 -12.53 11.31
CA LEU A 8 5.66 -11.96 10.78
C LEU A 8 5.33 -12.64 9.44
N PRO A 9 4.13 -13.24 9.29
CA PRO A 9 3.83 -14.09 8.15
C PRO A 9 4.02 -13.30 6.86
N ARG A 10 4.83 -13.83 5.93
CA ARG A 10 5.17 -13.17 4.66
C ARG A 10 3.97 -12.59 3.91
N GLY A 11 2.82 -13.25 3.98
CA GLY A 11 1.57 -12.77 3.38
C GLY A 11 1.03 -11.48 4.01
N LEU A 12 1.24 -11.27 5.31
CA LEU A 12 0.85 -10.02 5.99
C LEU A 12 1.72 -8.85 5.55
N TRP A 13 3.04 -9.05 5.44
CA TRP A 13 3.97 -8.03 4.94
C TRP A 13 3.68 -7.63 3.50
N VAL A 14 3.50 -8.62 2.62
CA VAL A 14 3.15 -8.37 1.21
C VAL A 14 1.87 -7.56 1.13
N ARG A 15 0.85 -7.92 1.93
CA ARG A 15 -0.41 -7.19 1.94
C ARG A 15 -0.26 -5.75 2.47
N LEU A 16 0.52 -5.53 3.51
CA LEU A 16 0.81 -4.18 4.02
C LEU A 16 1.52 -3.31 2.96
N LEU A 17 2.52 -3.88 2.29
CA LEU A 17 3.29 -3.18 1.26
C LEU A 17 2.39 -2.84 0.07
N ILE A 18 1.56 -3.79 -0.37
CA ILE A 18 0.55 -3.58 -1.42
C ILE A 18 -0.37 -2.42 -1.04
N TYR A 19 -0.93 -2.41 0.18
CA TYR A 19 -1.82 -1.33 0.60
C TYR A 19 -1.13 0.03 0.66
N LEU A 20 0.12 0.08 1.14
CA LEU A 20 0.92 1.31 1.15
C LEU A 20 1.13 1.85 -0.28
N VAL A 21 1.57 0.98 -1.20
CA VAL A 21 1.86 1.36 -2.59
C VAL A 21 0.58 1.77 -3.31
N LEU A 22 -0.51 1.03 -3.17
CA LEU A 22 -1.82 1.38 -3.75
C LEU A 22 -2.30 2.76 -3.26
N GLY A 23 -2.17 3.03 -1.96
CA GLY A 23 -2.53 4.33 -1.40
C GLY A 23 -1.73 5.48 -2.02
N HIS A 24 -0.42 5.31 -2.18
CA HIS A 24 0.44 6.33 -2.77
C HIS A 24 0.17 6.53 -4.27
N VAL A 25 -0.01 5.44 -5.02
CA VAL A 25 -0.34 5.52 -6.46
C VAL A 25 -1.68 6.22 -6.64
N PHE A 26 -2.69 5.89 -5.83
CA PHE A 26 -3.99 6.54 -5.87
C PHE A 26 -3.92 8.02 -5.47
N ALA A 27 -3.19 8.37 -4.41
CA ALA A 27 -3.02 9.76 -3.99
C ALA A 27 -2.28 10.59 -5.05
N ALA A 28 -1.21 10.05 -5.64
CA ALA A 28 -0.48 10.69 -6.73
C ALA A 28 -1.37 10.88 -7.97
N PHE A 29 -2.21 9.89 -8.28
CA PHE A 29 -3.18 9.99 -9.38
C PHE A 29 -4.19 11.11 -9.14
N VAL A 30 -4.81 11.15 -7.96
CA VAL A 30 -5.76 12.22 -7.61
C VAL A 30 -5.07 13.59 -7.62
N TYR A 31 -3.87 13.69 -7.05
CA TYR A 31 -3.08 14.92 -7.11
C TYR A 31 -2.83 15.37 -8.55
N LEU A 32 -2.44 14.46 -9.44
CA LEU A 32 -2.24 14.76 -10.87
C LEU A 32 -3.52 15.25 -11.54
N LEU A 33 -4.68 14.65 -11.24
CA LEU A 33 -5.96 15.11 -11.79
C LEU A 33 -6.23 16.57 -11.43
N PHE A 34 -5.92 17.00 -10.20
CA PHE A 34 -6.06 18.41 -9.82
C PHE A 34 -4.94 19.28 -10.36
N ALA A 35 -3.69 18.84 -10.32
CA ALA A 35 -2.54 19.63 -10.78
C ALA A 35 -2.59 19.92 -12.29
N VAL A 36 -3.08 18.97 -13.10
CA VAL A 36 -3.17 19.09 -14.56
C VAL A 36 -4.56 19.51 -15.01
N GLY A 37 -5.61 19.01 -14.34
CA GLY A 37 -7.01 19.24 -14.72
C GLY A 37 -7.61 20.53 -14.16
N ALA A 38 -7.04 21.16 -13.12
CA ALA A 38 -7.48 22.47 -12.64
C ALA A 38 -6.92 23.64 -13.48
N LYS A 39 -6.90 23.47 -14.81
CA LYS A 39 -6.57 24.52 -15.77
C LYS A 39 -7.82 25.21 -16.30
#